data_AF-A0A3D1IIE1-F1
#
_entry.id   AF-A0A3D1IIE1-F1
#
_cell.length_a   1.000
_cell.length_b   1.000
_cell.length_c   1.000
_cell.angle_alpha   90.00
_cell.angle_beta   90.00
_cell.angle_gamma   90.00
#
_symmetry.space_group_name_H-M   'P 1'
#
loop_
_entity.id
_entity.type
_entity.pdbx_description
1 polymer ?
#
loop_
_entity_poly.entity_id
_entity_poly.type
_entity_poly.pdbx_seq_one_letter_code
_entity_poly.pdbx_strand_id
1 'polypeptide(L)'
;MSRTCVPTDTITRPSLGPSSPLLVIGAVQRVTTTPRFTSNEDSPDGRAPATTQGHRVARVTDATTGPSSGGLPGAGDAPIRAPELDGAIDWLNVDTPLTLRALRGKIVLLEFWTYGCINCLHQLPGLKRLEVSHPDELVVIGVHSPKFPNERSTDNLRRVVARHEIRHPVANDADFRIWRAYTVRAWPTLALIDPAGYLVAGASGEGHLPQFDQAITAVTHVFEERGELRRGPLSEARLEPTPPLGTLAFPGKVALDAGRDRLYVADTSHDQILIATPAGRTVGRIGSGRRGADDGVFAEASFSRPQGMAVRPEDGHLLIADTG
;
A
#
# COMPACT_ATOMS: atom_id res chain seq x y z
N MET A 1 16.62 -54.68 -35.21
CA MET A 1 16.44 -56.10 -34.82
C MET A 1 17.85 -56.66 -34.68
N SER A 2 18.42 -57.09 -33.54
CA SER A 2 17.94 -57.67 -32.27
C SER A 2 19.04 -57.40 -31.19
N ARG A 3 18.77 -56.91 -29.97
CA ARG A 3 18.41 -57.62 -28.70
C ARG A 3 19.28 -58.86 -28.40
N THR A 4 19.89 -59.17 -27.24
CA THR A 4 20.14 -58.56 -25.90
C THR A 4 21.08 -59.56 -25.17
N CYS A 5 21.87 -59.16 -24.14
CA CYS A 5 21.90 -59.77 -22.78
C CYS A 5 23.09 -59.32 -21.89
N VAL A 6 22.74 -59.08 -20.62
CA VAL A 6 23.49 -58.80 -19.35
C VAL A 6 23.25 -60.05 -18.45
N PRO A 7 24.02 -60.51 -17.42
CA PRO A 7 24.52 -59.79 -16.20
C PRO A 7 25.89 -60.32 -15.63
N THR A 8 26.51 -59.94 -14.50
CA THR A 8 26.14 -59.28 -13.21
C THR A 8 27.39 -58.77 -12.44
N ASP A 9 27.19 -57.81 -11.52
CA ASP A 9 27.85 -57.61 -10.19
C ASP A 9 29.24 -56.95 -10.03
N THR A 10 29.57 -56.03 -9.09
CA THR A 10 28.87 -55.21 -8.05
C THR A 10 29.85 -54.09 -7.55
N ILE A 11 29.35 -53.04 -6.86
CA ILE A 11 30.02 -52.15 -5.83
C ILE A 11 30.99 -51.05 -6.36
N THR A 12 30.91 -49.72 -6.11
CA THR A 12 30.26 -48.88 -5.08
C THR A 12 29.98 -47.45 -5.61
N ARG A 13 28.87 -46.82 -5.20
CA ARG A 13 28.56 -45.37 -5.33
C ARG A 13 29.24 -44.57 -4.21
N PRO A 14 29.61 -43.29 -4.38
CA PRO A 14 29.71 -42.37 -3.26
C PRO A 14 28.31 -42.01 -2.78
N SER A 15 28.10 -42.01 -1.47
CA SER A 15 26.84 -41.69 -0.81
C SER A 15 26.49 -40.21 -1.01
N LEU A 16 25.29 -39.98 -1.56
CA LEU A 16 24.55 -38.75 -1.34
C LEU A 16 24.05 -38.80 0.11
N GLY A 17 24.62 -37.96 0.97
CA GLY A 17 24.07 -37.70 2.31
C GLY A 17 22.68 -37.07 2.19
N PRO A 18 21.82 -37.22 3.21
CA PRO A 18 20.45 -36.73 3.14
C PRO A 18 20.46 -35.20 3.04
N SER A 19 19.80 -34.67 2.01
CA SER A 19 19.39 -33.28 1.93
C SER A 19 18.61 -32.95 3.19
N SER A 20 19.21 -32.20 4.12
CA SER A 20 18.49 -31.66 5.26
C SER A 20 17.33 -30.80 4.73
N PRO A 21 16.08 -31.02 5.17
CA PRO A 21 15.02 -30.08 4.89
C PRO A 21 15.36 -28.80 5.67
N LEU A 22 15.85 -27.79 4.96
CA LEU A 22 15.92 -26.43 5.49
C LEU A 22 14.48 -25.94 5.59
N LEU A 23 13.90 -26.15 6.77
CA LEU A 23 12.65 -25.55 7.19
C LEU A 23 12.86 -24.03 7.21
N VAL A 24 12.14 -23.30 6.36
CA VAL A 24 11.98 -21.86 6.53
C VAL A 24 11.10 -21.71 7.77
N ILE A 25 11.68 -21.24 8.88
CA ILE A 25 10.91 -20.83 10.05
C ILE A 25 10.66 -19.34 9.89
N GLY A 26 9.44 -18.97 9.50
CA GLY A 26 8.94 -17.59 9.61
C GLY A 26 8.78 -17.18 11.07
N ALA A 27 9.88 -16.86 11.76
CA ALA A 27 9.83 -16.28 13.10
C ALA A 27 10.24 -14.80 13.03
N VAL A 28 9.25 -13.91 12.92
CA VAL A 28 9.35 -12.59 13.53
C VAL A 28 8.43 -12.59 14.74
N GLN A 29 9.00 -12.88 15.92
CA GLN A 29 8.39 -12.43 17.16
C GLN A 29 8.41 -10.90 17.14
N ARG A 30 7.25 -10.26 17.39
CA ARG A 30 7.18 -8.82 17.68
C ARG A 30 8.07 -8.52 18.88
N VAL A 31 9.24 -7.95 18.63
CA VAL A 31 10.03 -7.31 19.68
C VAL A 31 9.47 -5.90 19.87
N THR A 32 8.52 -5.74 20.78
CA THR A 32 8.18 -4.43 21.33
C THR A 32 9.32 -3.98 22.23
N THR A 33 10.27 -3.25 21.67
CA THR A 33 11.20 -2.43 22.45
C THR A 33 10.78 -0.98 22.30
N THR A 34 10.23 -0.41 23.38
CA THR A 34 9.93 1.01 23.49
C THR A 34 11.25 1.78 23.60
N PRO A 35 11.64 2.63 22.65
CA PRO A 35 12.81 3.48 22.83
C PRO A 35 12.44 4.64 23.77
N ARG A 36 13.15 4.73 24.91
CA ARG A 36 13.21 5.96 25.70
C ARG A 36 14.09 6.95 24.93
N PHE A 37 13.48 7.96 24.31
CA PHE A 37 14.20 9.11 23.80
C PHE A 37 14.54 10.04 24.97
N THR A 38 15.82 10.12 25.33
CA THR A 38 16.37 11.26 26.07
C THR A 38 16.73 12.33 25.05
N SER A 39 16.00 13.45 25.06
CA SER A 39 16.29 14.62 24.25
C SER A 39 17.55 15.32 24.76
N ASN A 40 18.62 15.30 23.96
CA ASN A 40 19.66 16.33 24.03
C ASN A 40 19.58 17.11 22.72
N GLU A 41 19.06 18.33 22.80
CA GLU A 41 19.14 19.33 21.75
C GLU A 41 20.51 20.01 21.83
N ASP A 42 21.31 19.84 20.80
CA ASP A 42 22.42 20.74 20.50
C ASP A 42 22.15 21.31 19.10
N SER A 43 21.77 22.59 19.06
CA SER A 43 21.83 23.39 17.85
C SER A 43 22.54 24.71 18.19
N PRO A 44 23.59 25.08 17.43
CA PRO A 44 24.33 26.31 17.65
C PRO A 44 23.61 27.44 16.90
N ASP A 45 23.17 28.47 17.63
CA ASP A 45 23.34 29.87 17.23
C ASP A 45 22.67 30.78 18.25
N GLY A 46 23.50 31.52 18.99
CA GLY A 46 23.07 32.51 19.94
C GLY A 46 22.84 33.88 19.30
N ARG A 47 21.64 34.43 19.47
CA ARG A 47 21.47 35.86 19.86
C ARG A 47 20.02 36.16 20.26
N ALA A 48 19.84 36.54 21.53
CA ALA A 48 18.63 37.23 22.00
C ALA A 48 18.63 38.69 21.51
N PRO A 49 17.45 39.33 21.42
CA PRO A 49 17.21 40.42 22.37
C PRO A 49 15.78 40.57 22.91
N ALA A 50 15.74 41.02 24.17
CA ALA A 50 14.87 41.99 24.84
C ALA A 50 13.32 41.95 24.72
N THR A 51 12.73 41.93 25.91
CA THR A 51 11.34 42.09 26.35
C THR A 51 10.58 43.31 25.82
N THR A 52 9.29 43.15 25.48
CA THR A 52 8.23 44.15 25.74
C THR A 52 6.84 43.47 25.90
N GLN A 53 6.19 43.83 27.01
CA GLN A 53 4.77 43.80 27.39
C GLN A 53 3.72 43.01 26.56
N GLY A 54 3.19 41.95 27.18
CA GLY A 54 1.78 41.83 27.56
C GLY A 54 0.74 41.57 26.48
N HIS A 55 0.37 40.30 26.26
CA HIS A 55 -0.99 39.86 25.93
C HIS A 55 -1.29 38.55 26.69
N ARG A 56 -2.47 38.47 27.30
CA ARG A 56 -2.92 37.37 28.17
C ARG A 56 -2.85 36.02 27.46
N VAL A 57 -2.02 35.11 27.98
CA VAL A 57 -2.07 33.69 27.65
C VAL A 57 -3.12 33.04 28.54
N ALA A 58 -4.21 32.54 27.93
CA ALA A 58 -5.11 31.62 28.59
C ALA A 58 -4.37 30.30 28.81
N ARG A 59 -4.34 29.85 30.07
CA ARG A 59 -3.75 28.57 30.50
C ARG A 59 -4.36 27.42 29.68
N VAL A 60 -3.52 26.66 29.00
CA VAL A 60 -3.86 25.30 28.56
C VAL A 60 -3.84 24.44 29.80
N THR A 61 -5.02 24.09 30.32
CA THR A 61 -5.16 23.00 31.27
C THR A 61 -5.08 21.69 30.51
N ASP A 62 -4.23 20.77 30.98
CA ASP A 62 -4.23 19.37 30.62
C ASP A 62 -5.67 18.81 30.59
N ALA A 63 -6.08 18.30 29.44
CA ALA A 63 -7.26 17.48 29.30
C ALA A 63 -6.88 16.21 28.54
N THR A 64 -6.44 15.23 29.31
CA THR A 64 -6.57 13.82 28.97
C THR A 64 -8.06 13.55 28.74
N THR A 65 -8.47 13.33 27.50
CA THR A 65 -9.80 12.77 27.20
C THR A 65 -9.70 11.88 25.97
N GLY A 66 -10.26 10.67 26.09
CA GLY A 66 -10.15 9.57 25.14
C GLY A 66 -10.82 9.78 23.79
N PRO A 67 -10.94 8.72 22.98
CA PRO A 67 -11.27 8.82 21.57
C PRO A 67 -12.69 9.36 21.38
N SER A 68 -12.81 10.47 20.68
CA SER A 68 -14.10 10.97 20.19
C SER A 68 -14.63 9.98 19.14
N SER A 69 -15.68 9.25 19.49
CA SER A 69 -16.53 8.54 18.55
C SER A 69 -17.15 9.54 17.58
N GLY A 70 -16.61 9.62 16.36
CA GLY A 70 -17.14 10.44 15.28
C GLY A 70 -18.49 9.90 14.83
N GLY A 71 -19.57 10.47 15.37
CA GLY A 71 -20.91 10.31 14.81
C GLY A 71 -21.02 11.03 13.47
N LEU A 72 -21.96 10.57 12.64
CA LEU A 72 -22.40 11.29 11.44
C LEU A 72 -22.73 12.75 11.80
N PRO A 73 -22.38 13.74 10.95
CA PRO A 73 -22.72 15.13 11.22
C PRO A 73 -24.23 15.28 11.46
N GLY A 74 -24.59 15.91 12.57
CA GLY A 74 -25.96 16.09 13.00
C GLY A 74 -26.75 16.98 12.03
N ALA A 75 -28.06 16.73 11.96
CA ALA A 75 -29.02 17.57 11.27
C ALA A 75 -28.99 19.00 11.84
N GLY A 76 -28.21 19.90 11.22
CA GLY A 76 -28.02 21.27 11.69
C GLY A 76 -27.03 22.09 10.87
N ASP A 77 -26.01 21.45 10.28
CA ASP A 77 -25.11 22.14 9.35
C ASP A 77 -25.66 22.12 7.92
N ALA A 78 -25.55 23.26 7.22
CA ALA A 78 -25.91 23.33 5.82
C ALA A 78 -25.07 22.33 5.01
N PRO A 79 -25.68 21.55 4.10
CA PRO A 79 -24.98 20.48 3.41
C PRO A 79 -23.87 21.05 2.52
N ILE A 80 -22.65 20.55 2.71
CA ILE A 80 -21.43 21.05 2.03
C ILE A 80 -21.34 20.41 0.65
N ARG A 81 -21.37 21.21 -0.42
CA ARG A 81 -21.07 20.71 -1.77
C ARG A 81 -19.62 20.29 -1.84
N ALA A 82 -19.38 19.09 -2.38
CA ALA A 82 -18.04 18.63 -2.66
C ALA A 82 -17.37 19.53 -3.74
N PRO A 83 -16.17 20.07 -3.50
CA PRO A 83 -15.39 20.79 -4.51
C PRO A 83 -15.11 19.90 -5.73
N GLU A 84 -15.04 20.48 -6.92
CA GLU A 84 -14.76 19.69 -8.14
C GLU A 84 -13.32 19.14 -8.16
N LEU A 85 -13.09 18.06 -8.92
CA LEU A 85 -11.80 17.36 -9.03
C LEU A 85 -10.85 18.00 -10.06
N ASP A 86 -10.93 19.33 -10.19
CA ASP A 86 -10.14 20.09 -11.16
C ASP A 86 -8.68 20.29 -10.70
N GLY A 87 -7.77 20.34 -11.67
CA GLY A 87 -6.37 20.71 -11.44
C GLY A 87 -5.38 19.57 -11.26
N ALA A 88 -5.85 18.31 -11.33
CA ALA A 88 -4.95 17.18 -11.57
C ALA A 88 -4.25 17.34 -12.93
N ILE A 89 -2.95 17.06 -12.97
CA ILE A 89 -2.15 17.21 -14.19
C ILE A 89 -2.28 16.02 -15.14
N ASP A 90 -2.76 14.88 -14.63
CA ASP A 90 -2.98 13.64 -15.37
C ASP A 90 -3.90 12.71 -14.57
N TRP A 91 -4.45 11.70 -15.25
CA TRP A 91 -5.31 10.67 -14.67
C TRP A 91 -4.86 9.28 -15.10
N LEU A 92 -4.93 8.32 -14.17
CA LEU A 92 -4.66 6.91 -14.40
C LEU A 92 -5.92 6.09 -14.14
N ASN A 93 -6.00 4.92 -14.75
CA ASN A 93 -7.12 3.97 -14.65
C ASN A 93 -8.47 4.51 -15.18
N VAL A 94 -8.46 5.61 -15.96
CA VAL A 94 -9.64 6.18 -16.64
C VAL A 94 -9.30 6.74 -18.02
N ASP A 95 -10.27 6.75 -18.92
CA ASP A 95 -10.12 7.29 -20.28
C ASP A 95 -10.11 8.81 -20.34
N THR A 96 -10.82 9.46 -19.42
CA THR A 96 -10.94 10.92 -19.35
C THR A 96 -10.96 11.37 -17.89
N PRO A 97 -10.53 12.61 -17.60
CA PRO A 97 -10.65 13.19 -16.26
C PRO A 97 -12.08 13.10 -15.72
N LEU A 98 -12.23 12.62 -14.48
CA LEU A 98 -13.54 12.49 -13.85
C LEU A 98 -14.02 13.85 -13.32
N THR A 99 -15.33 14.08 -13.42
CA THR A 99 -16.01 15.22 -12.77
C THR A 99 -17.07 14.72 -11.82
N LEU A 100 -17.30 15.42 -10.71
CA LEU A 100 -18.37 15.08 -9.77
C LEU A 100 -19.75 15.14 -10.44
N ARG A 101 -19.93 15.97 -11.47
CA ARG A 101 -21.14 15.97 -12.30
C ARG A 101 -21.36 14.63 -13.01
N ALA A 102 -20.34 14.07 -13.65
CA ALA A 102 -20.43 12.77 -14.34
C ALA A 102 -20.65 11.60 -13.34
N LEU A 103 -20.23 11.79 -12.09
CA LEU A 103 -20.39 10.82 -11.01
C LEU A 103 -21.71 10.95 -10.23
N ARG A 104 -22.63 11.85 -10.61
CA ARG A 104 -23.95 11.91 -9.96
C ARG A 104 -24.67 10.57 -10.02
N GLY A 105 -25.33 10.21 -8.91
CA GLY A 105 -25.90 8.89 -8.70
C GLY A 105 -24.93 7.86 -8.10
N LYS A 106 -23.62 8.13 -8.04
CA LYS A 106 -22.62 7.26 -7.39
C LYS A 106 -22.22 7.77 -6.03
N ILE A 107 -21.88 6.86 -5.13
CA ILE A 107 -21.15 7.19 -3.91
C ILE A 107 -19.67 7.31 -4.28
N VAL A 108 -19.02 8.42 -3.91
CA VAL A 108 -17.61 8.64 -4.24
C VAL A 108 -16.79 8.70 -2.95
N LEU A 109 -15.77 7.84 -2.86
CA LEU A 109 -14.77 7.88 -1.78
C LEU A 109 -13.46 8.44 -2.35
N LEU A 110 -13.09 9.65 -1.94
CA LEU A 110 -11.77 10.18 -2.24
C LEU A 110 -10.78 9.72 -1.17
N GLU A 111 -9.64 9.21 -1.60
CA GLU A 111 -8.49 8.96 -0.75
C GLU A 111 -7.35 9.89 -1.15
N PHE A 112 -6.99 10.83 -0.27
CA PHE A 112 -5.84 11.71 -0.47
C PHE A 112 -4.57 11.02 0.02
N TRP A 113 -3.67 10.71 -0.90
CA TRP A 113 -2.54 9.82 -0.63
C TRP A 113 -1.26 10.26 -1.33
N THR A 114 -0.14 9.63 -0.95
CA THR A 114 1.16 9.77 -1.60
C THR A 114 1.91 8.45 -1.42
N TYR A 115 2.63 7.99 -2.43
CA TYR A 115 3.21 6.65 -2.39
C TYR A 115 4.45 6.51 -1.50
N GLY A 116 5.06 7.63 -1.09
CA GLY A 116 6.09 7.67 -0.06
C GLY A 116 5.56 7.54 1.38
N CYS A 117 4.25 7.42 1.59
CA CYS A 117 3.63 7.35 2.93
C CYS A 117 3.21 5.92 3.28
N ILE A 118 3.83 5.33 4.31
CA ILE A 118 3.49 3.98 4.76
C ILE A 118 2.04 3.87 5.25
N ASN A 119 1.53 4.89 5.94
CA ASN A 119 0.14 4.92 6.41
C ASN A 119 -0.86 4.87 5.25
N CYS A 120 -0.52 5.46 4.09
CA CYS A 120 -1.33 5.35 2.87
C CYS A 120 -1.27 3.92 2.31
N LEU A 121 -0.08 3.31 2.26
CA LEU A 121 0.06 1.95 1.73
C LEU A 121 -0.72 0.92 2.57
N HIS A 122 -0.84 1.13 3.89
CA HIS A 122 -1.68 0.30 4.76
C HIS A 122 -3.19 0.39 4.46
N GLN A 123 -3.65 1.49 3.84
CA GLN A 123 -5.07 1.65 3.47
C GLN A 123 -5.44 0.81 2.23
N LEU A 124 -4.50 0.57 1.32
CA LEU A 124 -4.77 -0.05 0.01
C LEU A 124 -5.51 -1.40 0.09
N PRO A 125 -5.16 -2.35 0.99
CA PRO A 125 -5.92 -3.59 1.13
C PRO A 125 -7.37 -3.36 1.58
N GLY A 126 -7.61 -2.38 2.45
CA GLY A 126 -8.95 -2.02 2.90
C GLY A 126 -9.77 -1.33 1.81
N LEU A 127 -9.15 -0.43 1.03
CA LEU A 127 -9.80 0.19 -0.13
C LEU A 127 -10.21 -0.88 -1.17
N LYS A 128 -9.32 -1.83 -1.47
CA LYS A 128 -9.62 -2.97 -2.35
C LYS A 128 -10.80 -3.80 -1.85
N ARG A 129 -10.96 -3.97 -0.52
CA ARG A 129 -12.12 -4.64 0.06
C ARG A 129 -13.40 -3.82 -0.14
N LEU A 130 -13.37 -2.50 0.08
CA LEU A 130 -14.54 -1.65 -0.17
C LEU A 130 -14.98 -1.69 -1.63
N GLU A 131 -14.03 -1.65 -2.58
CA GLU A 131 -14.33 -1.79 -4.01
C GLU A 131 -15.03 -3.13 -4.34
N VAL A 132 -14.67 -4.21 -3.64
CA VAL A 132 -15.30 -5.53 -3.81
C VAL A 132 -16.65 -5.63 -3.09
N SER A 133 -16.80 -4.99 -1.93
CA SER A 133 -18.05 -4.99 -1.15
C SER A 133 -19.14 -4.11 -1.76
N HIS A 134 -18.77 -3.05 -2.50
CA HIS A 134 -19.69 -2.07 -3.07
C HIS A 134 -19.49 -1.85 -4.59
N PRO A 135 -19.43 -2.91 -5.41
CA PRO A 135 -18.92 -2.83 -6.79
C PRO A 135 -19.84 -2.02 -7.72
N ASP A 136 -21.14 -1.92 -7.39
CA ASP A 136 -22.14 -1.30 -8.25
C ASP A 136 -22.43 0.17 -7.90
N GLU A 137 -22.17 0.60 -6.67
CA GLU A 137 -22.53 1.95 -6.21
C GLU A 137 -21.34 2.85 -5.89
N LEU A 138 -20.21 2.27 -5.49
CA LEU A 138 -19.04 2.99 -5.00
C LEU A 138 -18.03 3.26 -6.12
N VAL A 139 -17.51 4.48 -6.16
CA VAL A 139 -16.32 4.85 -6.93
C VAL A 139 -15.27 5.34 -5.95
N VAL A 140 -14.20 4.56 -5.78
CA VAL A 140 -13.00 5.03 -5.07
C VAL A 140 -12.17 5.87 -6.05
N ILE A 141 -11.61 6.99 -5.60
CA ILE A 141 -10.67 7.80 -6.39
C ILE A 141 -9.46 8.14 -5.51
N GLY A 142 -8.28 7.70 -5.93
CA GLY A 142 -7.04 8.08 -5.30
C GLY A 142 -6.61 9.47 -5.77
N VAL A 143 -6.67 10.47 -4.90
CA VAL A 143 -6.13 11.81 -5.15
C VAL A 143 -4.66 11.83 -4.71
N HIS A 144 -3.76 11.51 -5.63
CA HIS A 144 -2.33 11.46 -5.36
C HIS A 144 -1.75 12.87 -5.26
N SER A 145 -1.43 13.30 -4.04
CA SER A 145 -0.85 14.60 -3.73
C SER A 145 0.60 14.41 -3.21
N PRO A 146 1.63 14.76 -4.00
CA PRO A 146 3.00 14.26 -3.81
C PRO A 146 3.73 14.91 -2.64
N LYS A 147 4.26 14.11 -1.70
CA LYS A 147 5.14 14.61 -0.61
C LYS A 147 6.55 14.98 -1.12
N PHE A 148 7.11 14.21 -2.05
CA PHE A 148 8.45 14.41 -2.59
C PHE A 148 8.44 14.80 -4.08
N PRO A 149 9.49 15.49 -4.58
CA PRO A 149 9.56 15.92 -5.98
C PRO A 149 9.43 14.79 -7.00
N ASN A 150 9.94 13.59 -6.69
CA ASN A 150 9.86 12.43 -7.59
C ASN A 150 8.42 11.91 -7.76
N GLU A 151 7.53 12.15 -6.80
CA GLU A 151 6.14 11.69 -6.81
C GLU A 151 5.27 12.53 -7.74
N ARG A 152 5.73 13.72 -8.16
CA ARG A 152 5.01 14.55 -9.15
C ARG A 152 4.92 13.91 -10.54
N SER A 153 5.85 13.00 -10.88
CA SER A 153 5.90 12.38 -12.21
C SER A 153 4.80 11.33 -12.37
N THR A 154 3.94 11.50 -13.38
CA THR A 154 2.90 10.51 -13.67
C THR A 154 3.48 9.14 -14.05
N ASP A 155 4.64 9.07 -14.69
CA ASP A 155 5.27 7.79 -15.01
C ASP A 155 5.73 7.02 -13.76
N ASN A 156 6.24 7.73 -12.76
CA ASN A 156 6.56 7.11 -11.47
C ASN A 156 5.28 6.64 -10.77
N LEU A 157 4.23 7.49 -10.77
CA LEU A 157 2.94 7.13 -10.21
C LEU A 157 2.32 5.90 -10.89
N ARG A 158 2.38 5.81 -12.22
CA ARG A 158 1.91 4.65 -13.00
C ARG A 158 2.61 3.36 -12.60
N ARG A 159 3.93 3.40 -12.37
CA ARG A 159 4.70 2.24 -11.86
C ARG A 159 4.27 1.84 -10.46
N VAL A 160 3.93 2.79 -9.60
CA VAL A 160 3.44 2.53 -8.24
C VAL A 160 2.03 1.94 -8.28
N VAL A 161 1.13 2.51 -9.09
CA VAL A 161 -0.23 1.99 -9.32
C VAL A 161 -0.16 0.52 -9.77
N ALA A 162 0.69 0.21 -10.74
CA ALA A 162 0.94 -1.17 -11.17
C ALA A 162 1.54 -2.04 -10.05
N ARG A 163 2.59 -1.54 -9.36
CA ARG A 163 3.25 -2.27 -8.27
C ARG A 163 2.27 -2.65 -7.17
N HIS A 164 1.37 -1.76 -6.77
CA HIS A 164 0.43 -1.98 -5.67
C HIS A 164 -0.94 -2.52 -6.14
N GLU A 165 -1.08 -2.85 -7.42
CA GLU A 165 -2.31 -3.39 -8.01
C GLU A 165 -3.52 -2.46 -7.79
N ILE A 166 -3.29 -1.15 -7.80
CA ILE A 166 -4.35 -0.14 -7.64
C ILE A 166 -5.20 -0.13 -8.91
N ARG A 167 -6.50 -0.37 -8.77
CA ARG A 167 -7.45 -0.50 -9.88
C ARG A 167 -8.42 0.67 -10.01
N HIS A 168 -8.72 1.36 -8.92
CA HIS A 168 -9.53 2.57 -8.98
C HIS A 168 -8.84 3.70 -9.77
N PRO A 169 -9.62 4.68 -10.27
CA PRO A 169 -9.12 5.94 -10.81
C PRO A 169 -8.11 6.62 -9.88
N VAL A 170 -7.04 7.17 -10.45
CA VAL A 170 -6.05 7.96 -9.70
C VAL A 170 -5.82 9.30 -10.39
N ALA A 171 -6.05 10.39 -9.67
CA ALA A 171 -5.75 11.74 -10.10
C ALA A 171 -4.34 12.13 -9.62
N ASN A 172 -3.47 12.58 -10.53
CA ASN A 172 -2.17 13.14 -10.15
C ASN A 172 -2.33 14.63 -9.79
N ASP A 173 -2.62 14.93 -8.52
CA ASP A 173 -2.76 16.30 -7.99
C ASP A 173 -1.38 16.90 -7.63
N ALA A 174 -0.48 16.94 -8.61
CA ALA A 174 0.91 17.35 -8.41
C ALA A 174 1.09 18.77 -7.87
N ASP A 175 0.10 19.63 -8.09
CA ASP A 175 0.08 21.03 -7.67
C ASP A 175 -0.84 21.30 -6.47
N PHE A 176 -1.34 20.24 -5.83
CA PHE A 176 -2.18 20.30 -4.62
C PHE A 176 -3.47 21.14 -4.80
N ARG A 177 -4.03 21.17 -6.01
CA ARG A 177 -5.25 21.93 -6.35
C ARG A 177 -6.45 21.30 -5.66
N ILE A 178 -6.64 19.99 -5.83
CA ILE A 178 -7.74 19.23 -5.24
C ILE A 178 -7.54 19.13 -3.72
N TRP A 179 -6.32 18.82 -3.28
CA TRP A 179 -5.93 18.79 -1.87
C TRP A 179 -6.34 20.07 -1.11
N ARG A 180 -6.01 21.24 -1.67
CA ARG A 180 -6.37 22.54 -1.07
C ARG A 180 -7.87 22.81 -1.13
N ALA A 181 -8.54 22.44 -2.23
CA ALA A 181 -9.98 22.62 -2.37
C ALA A 181 -10.76 21.84 -1.29
N TYR A 182 -10.30 20.64 -0.95
CA TYR A 182 -10.86 19.83 0.14
C TYR A 182 -10.28 20.16 1.52
N THR A 183 -9.43 21.20 1.63
CA THR A 183 -8.81 21.64 2.88
C THR A 183 -8.02 20.56 3.63
N VAL A 184 -7.46 19.60 2.89
CA VAL A 184 -6.73 18.46 3.45
C VAL A 184 -5.43 18.93 4.11
N ARG A 185 -5.03 18.26 5.20
CA ARG A 185 -3.84 18.61 6.00
C ARG A 185 -2.96 17.44 6.40
N ALA A 186 -3.35 16.20 6.08
CA ALA A 186 -2.62 15.00 6.46
C ALA A 186 -2.79 13.90 5.41
N TRP A 187 -1.82 13.00 5.34
CA TRP A 187 -1.91 11.76 4.58
C TRP A 187 -2.07 10.57 5.54
N PRO A 188 -2.92 9.57 5.23
CA PRO A 188 -4.03 9.66 4.29
C PRO A 188 -5.17 10.54 4.85
N THR A 189 -6.03 11.05 3.97
CA THR A 189 -7.33 11.61 4.35
C THR A 189 -8.41 11.00 3.44
N LEU A 190 -9.53 10.62 4.04
CA LEU A 190 -10.71 10.10 3.33
C LEU A 190 -11.80 11.17 3.30
N ALA A 191 -12.52 11.25 2.18
CA ALA A 191 -13.69 12.11 2.03
C ALA A 191 -14.80 11.33 1.31
N LEU A 192 -15.97 11.19 1.94
CA LEU A 192 -17.12 10.49 1.38
C LEU A 192 -18.11 11.50 0.81
N ILE A 193 -18.49 11.29 -0.45
CA ILE A 193 -19.41 12.13 -1.19
C ILE A 193 -20.63 11.30 -1.57
N ASP A 194 -21.81 11.83 -1.30
CA ASP A 194 -23.08 11.18 -1.62
C ASP A 194 -23.43 11.29 -3.13
N PRO A 195 -24.42 10.52 -3.61
CA PRO A 195 -24.88 10.57 -5.00
C PRO A 195 -25.35 11.94 -5.51
N ALA A 196 -25.76 12.84 -4.62
CA ALA A 196 -26.16 14.21 -4.95
C ALA A 196 -24.97 15.19 -5.02
N GLY A 197 -23.77 14.75 -4.63
CA GLY A 197 -22.53 15.52 -4.69
C GLY A 197 -22.22 16.33 -3.45
N TYR A 198 -22.70 15.90 -2.29
CA TYR A 198 -22.39 16.53 -1.01
C TYR A 198 -21.36 15.72 -0.24
N LEU A 199 -20.46 16.42 0.45
CA LEU A 199 -19.54 15.81 1.38
C LEU A 199 -20.31 15.42 2.65
N VAL A 200 -20.33 14.12 2.97
CA VAL A 200 -21.13 13.56 4.08
C VAL A 200 -20.27 12.96 5.20
N ALA A 201 -19.01 12.63 4.92
CA ALA A 201 -18.05 12.23 5.94
C ALA A 201 -16.61 12.59 5.53
N GLY A 202 -15.73 12.74 6.51
CA GLY A 202 -14.31 12.93 6.29
C GLY A 202 -13.50 12.47 7.50
N ALA A 203 -12.32 11.90 7.26
CA ALA A 203 -11.42 11.47 8.33
C ALA A 203 -9.96 11.61 7.89
N SER A 204 -9.09 12.00 8.82
CA SER A 204 -7.63 12.09 8.59
C SER A 204 -6.89 11.01 9.37
N GLY A 205 -5.83 10.48 8.79
CA GLY A 205 -5.03 9.39 9.35
C GLY A 205 -5.52 8.00 8.95
N GLU A 206 -4.79 7.00 9.41
CA GLU A 206 -5.07 5.58 9.16
C GLU A 206 -6.18 5.04 10.09
N GLY A 207 -6.89 4.00 9.66
CA GLY A 207 -7.75 3.19 10.53
C GLY A 207 -9.26 3.44 10.45
N HIS A 208 -9.73 4.29 9.53
CA HIS A 208 -11.14 4.71 9.46
C HIS A 208 -12.03 3.93 8.47
N LEU A 209 -11.46 3.03 7.66
CA LEU A 209 -12.22 2.33 6.61
C LEU A 209 -13.44 1.53 7.12
N PRO A 210 -13.42 0.87 8.29
CA PRO A 210 -14.61 0.20 8.81
C PRO A 210 -15.81 1.14 9.05
N GLN A 211 -15.55 2.38 9.47
CA GLN A 211 -16.60 3.39 9.66
C GLN A 211 -17.09 3.92 8.30
N PHE A 212 -16.21 4.02 7.31
CA PHE A 212 -16.60 4.40 5.95
C PHE A 212 -17.43 3.31 5.26
N ASP A 213 -17.13 2.03 5.48
CA ASP A 213 -17.96 0.90 5.02
C ASP A 213 -19.42 1.03 5.50
N GLN A 214 -19.59 1.28 6.80
CA GLN A 214 -20.91 1.52 7.41
C GLN A 214 -21.60 2.76 6.81
N ALA A 215 -20.85 3.85 6.62
CA ALA A 215 -21.39 5.07 6.03
C ALA A 215 -21.81 4.88 4.57
N ILE A 216 -21.01 4.15 3.77
CA ILE A 216 -21.34 3.79 2.39
C ILE A 216 -22.64 2.99 2.37
N THR A 217 -22.76 1.96 3.20
CA THR A 217 -23.98 1.14 3.33
C THR A 217 -25.21 2.00 3.67
N ALA A 218 -25.07 2.93 4.62
CA ALA A 218 -26.15 3.83 5.01
C ALA A 218 -26.56 4.78 3.87
N VAL A 219 -25.59 5.38 3.17
CA VAL A 219 -25.85 6.25 2.01
C VAL A 219 -26.52 5.46 0.88
N THR A 220 -26.08 4.23 0.61
CA THR A 220 -26.69 3.34 -0.39
C THR A 220 -28.18 3.16 -0.11
N HIS A 221 -28.55 2.81 1.12
CA HIS A 221 -29.95 2.63 1.49
C HIS A 221 -30.79 3.88 1.26
N VAL A 222 -30.33 5.04 1.74
CA VAL A 222 -31.05 6.32 1.62
C VAL A 222 -31.28 6.71 0.16
N PHE A 223 -30.29 6.55 -0.70
CA PHE A 223 -30.40 6.95 -2.11
C PHE A 223 -31.10 5.90 -2.99
N GLU A 224 -31.10 4.63 -2.57
CA GLU A 224 -31.87 3.58 -3.23
C GLU A 224 -33.38 3.76 -2.96
N GLU A 225 -33.78 4.05 -1.72
CA GLU A 225 -35.19 4.36 -1.39
C GLU A 225 -35.74 5.57 -2.17
N ARG A 226 -34.87 6.52 -2.51
CA ARG A 226 -35.21 7.71 -3.30
C ARG A 226 -35.21 7.45 -4.82
N GLY A 227 -34.71 6.30 -5.27
CA GLY A 227 -34.52 6.02 -6.69
C GLY A 227 -33.44 6.90 -7.36
N GLU A 228 -32.50 7.42 -6.56
CA GLU A 228 -31.45 8.35 -6.99
C GLU A 228 -30.07 7.67 -7.14
N LEU A 229 -29.97 6.37 -6.81
CA LEU A 229 -28.73 5.59 -6.91
C LEU A 229 -28.52 5.02 -8.31
N ARG A 230 -27.36 5.28 -8.90
CA ARG A 230 -26.93 4.73 -10.19
C ARG A 230 -26.07 3.49 -9.95
N ARG A 231 -26.58 2.31 -10.30
CA ARG A 231 -25.84 1.02 -10.22
C ARG A 231 -24.99 0.73 -11.47
N GLY A 232 -24.03 -0.18 -11.35
CA GLY A 232 -23.18 -0.68 -12.46
C GLY A 232 -21.76 -0.08 -12.50
N PRO A 233 -20.88 -0.54 -13.40
CA PRO A 233 -19.49 -0.10 -13.45
C PRO A 233 -19.34 1.37 -13.85
N LEU A 234 -18.20 1.97 -13.53
CA LEU A 234 -17.81 3.28 -14.05
C LEU A 234 -17.48 3.15 -15.55
N SER A 235 -18.24 3.83 -16.41
CA SER A 235 -18.08 3.78 -17.87
C SER A 235 -16.70 4.24 -18.36
N GLU A 236 -16.11 5.17 -17.62
CA GLU A 236 -14.82 5.80 -17.91
C GLU A 236 -13.64 4.96 -17.39
N ALA A 237 -13.89 3.91 -16.59
CA ALA A 237 -12.83 3.08 -16.04
C ALA A 237 -12.07 2.35 -17.16
N ARG A 238 -10.78 2.64 -17.25
CA ARG A 238 -9.85 1.92 -18.14
C ARG A 238 -8.56 1.67 -17.39
N LEU A 239 -8.39 0.43 -16.93
CA LEU A 239 -7.16 0.03 -16.26
C LEU A 239 -5.96 0.23 -17.18
N GLU A 240 -4.93 0.84 -16.62
CA GLU A 240 -3.63 0.92 -17.27
C GLU A 240 -3.09 -0.49 -17.51
N PRO A 241 -2.49 -0.79 -18.67
CA PRO A 241 -1.87 -2.09 -18.91
C PRO A 241 -0.79 -2.34 -17.86
N THR A 242 -0.89 -3.45 -17.12
CA THR A 242 0.20 -3.89 -16.26
C THR A 242 1.41 -4.19 -17.15
N PRO A 243 2.58 -3.55 -16.92
CA PRO A 243 3.78 -3.89 -17.68
C PRO A 243 4.05 -5.39 -17.56
N PRO A 244 4.45 -6.07 -18.66
CA PRO A 244 4.75 -7.49 -18.60
C PRO A 244 5.85 -7.73 -17.57
N LEU A 245 5.59 -8.64 -16.63
CA LEU A 245 6.58 -9.02 -15.64
C LEU A 245 7.71 -9.75 -16.35
N GLY A 246 8.94 -9.22 -16.21
CA GLY A 246 10.14 -9.85 -16.74
C GLY A 246 10.58 -11.01 -15.84
N THR A 247 11.86 -11.38 -15.92
CA THR A 247 12.46 -12.32 -14.95
C THR A 247 12.31 -11.84 -13.51
N LEU A 248 12.27 -10.53 -13.29
CA LEU A 248 12.01 -9.89 -12.00
C LEU A 248 10.82 -8.94 -12.14
N ALA A 249 10.08 -8.77 -11.05
CA ALA A 249 8.95 -7.87 -10.92
C ALA A 249 9.13 -7.00 -9.67
N PHE A 250 9.45 -5.73 -9.88
CA PHE A 250 9.67 -4.73 -8.82
C PHE A 250 10.58 -5.23 -7.67
N PRO A 251 11.80 -5.72 -7.96
CA PRO A 251 12.67 -6.26 -6.93
C PRO A 251 13.03 -5.20 -5.89
N GLY A 252 12.76 -5.49 -4.61
CA GLY A 252 12.83 -4.50 -3.54
C GLY A 252 14.20 -4.36 -2.89
N LYS A 253 14.90 -5.48 -2.71
CA LYS A 253 16.20 -5.59 -2.02
C LYS A 253 17.02 -6.77 -2.55
N VAL A 254 18.31 -6.75 -2.22
CA VAL A 254 19.27 -7.83 -2.51
C VAL A 254 20.10 -8.15 -1.28
N ALA A 255 20.55 -9.39 -1.16
CA ALA A 255 21.51 -9.83 -0.14
C ALA A 255 22.58 -10.73 -0.77
N LEU A 256 23.83 -10.59 -0.34
CA LEU A 256 24.97 -11.34 -0.87
C LEU A 256 25.53 -12.26 0.20
N ASP A 257 25.62 -13.56 -0.09
CA ASP A 257 26.48 -14.52 0.60
C ASP A 257 27.71 -14.77 -0.26
N ALA A 258 28.78 -14.01 0.01
CA ALA A 258 30.04 -14.14 -0.69
C ALA A 258 30.74 -15.49 -0.40
N GLY A 259 30.55 -16.06 0.79
CA GLY A 259 31.18 -17.32 1.18
C GLY A 259 30.62 -18.53 0.41
N ARG A 260 29.38 -18.42 -0.10
CA ARG A 260 28.69 -19.49 -0.85
C ARG A 260 28.45 -19.14 -2.33
N ASP A 261 28.96 -18.02 -2.81
CA ASP A 261 28.72 -17.50 -4.17
C ASP A 261 27.21 -17.40 -4.50
N ARG A 262 26.44 -16.74 -3.61
CA ARG A 262 25.00 -16.56 -3.76
C ARG A 262 24.57 -15.11 -3.63
N LEU A 263 23.78 -14.66 -4.58
CA LEU A 263 23.00 -13.42 -4.57
C LEU A 263 21.53 -13.78 -4.41
N TYR A 264 20.90 -13.24 -3.37
CA TYR A 264 19.46 -13.33 -3.15
C TYR A 264 18.82 -12.02 -3.61
N VAL A 265 17.76 -12.10 -4.40
CA VAL A 265 16.97 -10.94 -4.84
C VAL A 265 15.54 -11.14 -4.37
N ALA A 266 15.03 -10.18 -3.60
CA ALA A 266 13.63 -10.16 -3.20
C ALA A 266 12.81 -9.71 -4.41
N ASP A 267 12.25 -10.69 -5.13
CA ASP A 267 11.43 -10.53 -6.32
C ASP A 267 10.00 -10.18 -5.89
N THR A 268 9.86 -8.99 -5.30
CA THR A 268 8.74 -8.61 -4.43
C THR A 268 7.37 -8.81 -5.08
N SER A 269 7.17 -8.42 -6.33
CA SER A 269 5.86 -8.54 -6.99
C SER A 269 5.61 -9.93 -7.60
N HIS A 270 6.60 -10.81 -7.60
CA HIS A 270 6.38 -12.24 -7.81
C HIS A 270 6.18 -13.00 -6.50
N ASP A 271 6.21 -12.32 -5.34
CA ASP A 271 6.08 -12.96 -4.02
C ASP A 271 7.10 -14.13 -3.85
N GLN A 272 8.34 -13.90 -4.31
CA GLN A 272 9.42 -14.91 -4.37
C GLN A 272 10.80 -14.31 -4.02
N ILE A 273 11.74 -15.19 -3.68
CA ILE A 273 13.18 -14.89 -3.63
C ILE A 273 13.88 -15.59 -4.81
N LEU A 274 14.56 -14.82 -5.66
CA LEU A 274 15.44 -15.36 -6.68
C LEU A 274 16.83 -15.62 -6.07
N ILE A 275 17.37 -16.81 -6.31
CA ILE A 275 18.76 -17.16 -6.01
C ILE A 275 19.56 -17.12 -7.31
N ALA A 276 20.62 -16.33 -7.34
CA ALA A 276 21.55 -16.22 -8.46
C ALA A 276 22.99 -16.28 -7.96
N THR A 277 23.96 -16.38 -8.87
CA THR A 277 25.35 -16.04 -8.57
C THR A 277 25.58 -14.53 -8.75
N PRO A 278 26.64 -13.94 -8.18
CA PRO A 278 27.03 -12.56 -8.46
C PRO A 278 27.30 -12.27 -9.95
N ALA A 279 27.64 -13.30 -10.72
CA ALA A 279 27.78 -13.22 -12.18
C ALA A 279 26.43 -13.19 -12.95
N GLY A 280 25.30 -13.20 -12.24
CA GLY A 280 23.96 -13.11 -12.82
C GLY A 280 23.37 -14.44 -13.31
N ARG A 281 24.01 -15.58 -13.01
CA ARG A 281 23.45 -16.90 -13.35
C ARG A 281 22.41 -17.29 -12.32
N THR A 282 21.17 -17.50 -12.76
CA THR A 282 20.11 -18.03 -11.91
C THR A 282 20.46 -19.43 -11.40
N VAL A 283 20.29 -19.64 -10.09
CA VAL A 283 20.49 -20.91 -9.39
C VAL A 283 19.15 -21.55 -9.03
N GLY A 284 18.17 -20.77 -8.60
CA GLY A 284 16.86 -21.27 -8.20
C GLY A 284 15.94 -20.18 -7.67
N ARG A 285 14.78 -20.58 -7.15
CA ARG A 285 13.79 -19.70 -6.51
C ARG A 285 13.28 -20.32 -5.21
N ILE A 286 12.89 -19.46 -4.28
CA ILE A 286 12.16 -19.80 -3.06
C ILE A 286 10.83 -19.07 -3.12
N GLY A 287 9.73 -19.76 -2.84
CA GLY A 287 8.38 -19.25 -2.90
C GLY A 287 7.58 -19.87 -4.05
N SER A 288 6.32 -20.20 -3.81
CA SER A 288 5.37 -20.73 -4.79
C SER A 288 4.95 -19.70 -5.85
N GLY A 289 5.23 -18.41 -5.60
CA GLY A 289 4.76 -17.30 -6.42
C GLY A 289 3.31 -16.89 -6.16
N ARG A 290 2.62 -17.62 -5.27
CA ARG A 290 1.34 -17.17 -4.71
C ARG A 290 1.63 -16.34 -3.47
N ARG A 291 0.94 -15.20 -3.36
CA ARG A 291 0.93 -14.44 -2.12
C ARG A 291 0.40 -15.28 -0.96
N GLY A 292 1.11 -15.32 0.15
CA GLY A 292 0.73 -16.05 1.35
C GLY A 292 1.78 -15.97 2.44
N ALA A 293 1.62 -16.78 3.49
CA ALA A 293 2.54 -16.87 4.62
C ALA A 293 2.75 -18.35 5.04
N ASP A 294 2.61 -19.26 4.08
CA ASP A 294 2.75 -20.70 4.31
C ASP A 294 4.24 -21.04 4.41
N ASP A 295 4.63 -21.72 5.49
CA ASP A 295 5.96 -22.34 5.60
C ASP A 295 6.03 -23.63 4.77
N GLY A 296 7.23 -24.10 4.47
CA GLY A 296 7.43 -25.39 3.80
C GLY A 296 8.78 -25.53 3.11
N VAL A 297 8.87 -26.50 2.21
CA VAL A 297 10.00 -26.59 1.28
C VAL A 297 9.98 -25.43 0.30
N PHE A 298 11.10 -25.14 -0.36
CA PHE A 298 11.26 -23.92 -1.17
C PHE A 298 10.18 -23.70 -2.23
N ALA A 299 9.63 -24.75 -2.83
CA ALA A 299 8.59 -24.64 -3.85
C ALA A 299 7.17 -24.42 -3.28
N GLU A 300 6.95 -24.77 -2.02
CA GLU A 300 5.64 -24.73 -1.36
C GLU A 300 5.46 -23.48 -0.50
N ALA A 301 6.55 -23.00 0.11
CA ALA A 301 6.52 -21.78 0.91
C ALA A 301 5.89 -20.61 0.14
N SER A 302 5.17 -19.73 0.82
CA SER A 302 4.59 -18.53 0.21
C SER A 302 5.04 -17.28 0.96
N PHE A 303 5.18 -16.17 0.24
CA PHE A 303 5.58 -14.88 0.78
C PHE A 303 4.51 -13.83 0.46
N SER A 304 4.47 -12.75 1.22
CA SER A 304 3.70 -11.56 0.91
C SER A 304 4.61 -10.36 0.82
N ARG A 305 4.97 -9.97 -0.41
CA ARG A 305 5.81 -8.81 -0.72
C ARG A 305 7.14 -8.84 0.06
N PRO A 306 8.03 -9.81 -0.16
CA PRO A 306 9.30 -9.88 0.55
C PRO A 306 10.18 -8.66 0.22
N GLN A 307 10.90 -8.15 1.23
CA GLN A 307 11.78 -6.99 1.14
C GLN A 307 13.17 -7.28 1.72
N GLY A 308 13.48 -6.70 2.88
CA GLY A 308 14.79 -6.79 3.52
C GLY A 308 15.22 -8.24 3.69
N MET A 309 16.48 -8.52 3.40
CA MET A 309 17.05 -9.85 3.59
C MET A 309 18.42 -9.73 4.21
N ALA A 310 18.77 -10.71 5.05
CA ALA A 310 20.10 -10.83 5.64
C ALA A 310 20.51 -12.30 5.64
N VAL A 311 21.78 -12.57 5.32
CA VAL A 311 22.33 -13.92 5.38
C VAL A 311 23.21 -14.02 6.63
N ARG A 312 22.99 -15.07 7.42
CA ARG A 312 23.85 -15.43 8.54
C ARG A 312 25.11 -16.13 8.00
N PRO A 313 26.32 -15.56 8.16
CA PRO A 313 27.53 -16.08 7.50
C PRO A 313 27.88 -17.52 7.91
N GLU A 314 27.67 -17.86 9.18
CA GLU A 314 28.13 -19.10 9.80
C GLU A 314 27.49 -20.33 9.15
N ASP A 315 26.19 -20.30 8.91
CA ASP A 315 25.42 -21.44 8.41
C ASP A 315 24.61 -21.15 7.13
N GLY A 316 24.62 -19.91 6.64
CA GLY A 316 23.95 -19.52 5.40
C GLY A 316 22.44 -19.36 5.55
N HIS A 317 21.92 -19.23 6.78
CA HIS A 317 20.49 -18.97 6.98
C HIS A 317 20.10 -17.59 6.42
N LEU A 318 19.06 -17.57 5.59
CA LEU A 318 18.48 -16.35 5.04
C LEU A 318 17.31 -15.89 5.93
N LEU A 319 17.44 -14.72 6.51
CA LEU A 319 16.37 -13.99 7.20
C LEU A 319 15.67 -13.08 6.19
N ILE A 320 14.34 -13.10 6.17
CA ILE A 320 13.52 -12.35 5.20
C ILE A 320 12.51 -11.50 5.97
N ALA A 321 12.44 -10.21 5.66
CA ALA A 321 11.33 -9.34 6.05
C ALA A 321 10.20 -9.52 5.04
N ASP A 322 9.17 -10.28 5.42
CA ASP A 322 7.95 -10.49 4.64
C ASP A 322 6.93 -9.42 5.05
N THR A 323 6.63 -8.47 4.15
CA THR A 323 6.11 -7.13 4.55
C THR A 323 4.65 -6.85 4.23
N GLY A 324 4.02 -7.71 3.44
CA GLY A 324 2.65 -7.53 2.96
C GLY A 324 1.59 -8.31 3.72
#